data_AF-A0A5E4HHR0-F1
#
_entry.id   AF-A0A5E4HHR0-F1
#
_cell.length_a   1.000
_cell.length_b   1.000
_cell.length_c   1.000
_cell.angle_alpha   90.00
_cell.angle_beta   90.00
_cell.angle_gamma   90.00
#
_symmetry.space_group_name_H-M   'P 1'
#
loop_
_entity.id
_entity.type
_entity.pdbx_description
1 polymer ?
#
loop_
_entity_poly.entity_id
_entity_poly.type
_entity_poly.pdbx_seq_one_letter_code
_entity_poly.pdbx_strand_id
1 'polypeptide(L)'
;MKPLIVYSRGVKPLRNGNRSAKDYPYWDLLLDALRPKYELVEVVKEPFDELEKLLKSADYVICVDSFLQHFCWSIGVKAIVLWGTSDPLIFGHEENINLLKNRGYLRPNQFDMWEGDIYNPNAFVAPDEVIKALQSYSGNLH
;
A
#
# COMPACT_ATOMS: atom_id res chain seq x y z
N MET A 1 21.15 9.70 8.70
CA MET A 1 20.69 8.37 8.24
C MET A 1 19.54 8.61 7.27
N LYS A 2 19.37 7.81 6.22
CA LYS A 2 18.17 7.94 5.35
C LYS A 2 16.96 7.43 6.14
N PRO A 3 15.78 8.06 6.04
CA PRO A 3 14.57 7.51 6.66
C PRO A 3 14.23 6.15 6.03
N LEU A 4 13.73 5.23 6.84
CA LEU A 4 13.37 3.87 6.46
C LEU A 4 11.93 3.82 5.97
N ILE A 5 11.73 3.31 4.75
CA ILE A 5 10.43 2.91 4.22
C ILE A 5 10.38 1.39 4.18
N VAL A 6 9.43 0.83 4.91
CA VAL A 6 9.03 -0.57 4.78
C VAL A 6 7.87 -0.64 3.78
N TYR A 7 7.93 -1.55 2.82
CA TYR A 7 6.87 -1.69 1.83
C TYR A 7 6.48 -3.13 1.56
N SER A 8 5.25 -3.35 1.09
CA SER A 8 4.86 -4.65 0.55
C SER A 8 4.06 -4.48 -0.73
N ARG A 9 4.50 -5.18 -1.77
CA ARG A 9 3.76 -5.29 -3.03
C ARG A 9 2.46 -6.06 -2.84
N GLY A 10 2.39 -6.93 -1.83
CA GLY A 10 1.16 -7.42 -1.22
C GLY A 10 0.22 -8.27 -2.08
N VAL A 11 0.63 -8.69 -3.28
CA VAL A 11 -0.26 -9.38 -4.22
C VAL A 11 0.35 -10.65 -4.79
N LYS A 12 -0.38 -11.75 -4.62
CA LYS A 12 -0.12 -13.03 -5.30
C LYS A 12 -0.99 -13.11 -6.57
N PRO A 13 -0.57 -13.88 -7.59
CA PRO A 13 -1.46 -14.26 -8.68
C PRO A 13 -2.76 -14.85 -8.13
N LEU A 14 -3.87 -14.56 -8.81
CA LEU A 14 -5.18 -15.12 -8.50
C LEU A 14 -5.20 -16.64 -8.76
N ARG A 15 -6.22 -17.34 -8.28
CA ARG A 15 -6.31 -18.81 -8.43
C ARG A 15 -6.37 -19.25 -9.88
N ASN A 16 -6.88 -18.39 -10.77
CA ASN A 16 -6.92 -18.58 -12.21
C ASN A 16 -5.62 -18.17 -12.94
N GLY A 17 -4.58 -17.78 -12.20
CA GLY A 17 -3.30 -17.32 -12.75
C GLY A 17 -3.28 -15.86 -13.21
N ASN A 18 -4.42 -15.16 -13.19
CA ASN A 18 -4.49 -13.76 -13.59
C ASN A 18 -3.83 -12.83 -12.56
N ARG A 19 -3.40 -11.67 -13.05
CA ARG A 19 -2.98 -10.55 -12.20
C ARG A 19 -4.17 -10.04 -11.40
N SER A 20 -3.96 -9.82 -10.10
CA SER A 20 -5.01 -9.28 -9.24
C SER A 20 -5.19 -7.77 -9.45
N ALA A 21 -6.45 -7.32 -9.38
CA ALA A 21 -6.84 -5.91 -9.47
C ALA A 21 -6.23 -5.03 -8.36
N LYS A 22 -5.67 -5.65 -7.32
CA LYS A 22 -4.98 -4.96 -6.22
C LYS A 22 -3.50 -4.68 -6.49
N ASP A 23 -2.95 -5.17 -7.60
CA ASP A 23 -1.51 -5.05 -7.88
C ASP A 23 -1.14 -3.67 -8.44
N TYR A 24 -0.50 -2.85 -7.62
CA TYR A 24 -0.10 -1.51 -8.00
C TYR A 24 0.88 -1.53 -9.21
N PRO A 25 0.52 -0.93 -10.37
CA PRO A 25 1.30 -1.04 -11.60
C PRO A 25 2.66 -0.35 -11.54
N TYR A 26 2.82 0.66 -10.68
CA TYR A 26 3.94 1.59 -10.73
C TYR A 26 4.96 1.37 -9.61
N TRP A 27 5.03 0.16 -9.04
CA TRP A 27 5.96 -0.16 -7.96
C TRP A 27 7.40 0.21 -8.31
N ASP A 28 7.90 -0.22 -9.46
CA ASP A 28 9.32 -0.02 -9.80
C ASP A 28 9.63 1.47 -10.00
N LEU A 29 8.74 2.21 -10.68
CA LEU A 29 8.86 3.67 -10.83
C LEU A 29 8.86 4.40 -9.49
N LEU A 30 7.98 3.98 -8.56
CA LEU A 30 7.91 4.55 -7.22
C LEU A 30 9.20 4.27 -6.43
N LEU A 31 9.66 3.02 -6.43
CA LEU A 31 10.84 2.62 -5.66
C LEU A 31 12.11 3.30 -6.20
N ASP A 32 12.25 3.42 -7.52
CA ASP A 32 13.37 4.14 -8.14
C ASP A 32 13.40 5.62 -7.77
N ALA A 33 12.23 6.26 -7.70
CA ALA A 33 12.13 7.66 -7.27
C ALA A 33 12.45 7.85 -5.77
N LEU A 34 12.19 6.86 -4.92
CA LEU A 34 12.41 6.93 -3.47
C LEU A 34 13.85 6.59 -3.05
N ARG A 35 14.50 5.66 -3.76
CA ARG A 35 15.84 5.12 -3.42
C ARG A 35 16.94 6.17 -3.16
N PRO A 36 16.99 7.33 -3.85
CA PRO A 36 17.98 8.36 -3.56
C PRO A 36 17.84 8.94 -2.15
N LYS A 37 16.63 8.99 -1.59
CA LYS A 37 16.32 9.68 -0.32
C LYS A 37 16.04 8.75 0.85
N TYR A 38 15.57 7.55 0.57
CA TYR A 38 15.09 6.60 1.59
C TYR A 38 15.87 5.29 1.55
N GLU A 39 15.93 4.62 2.70
CA GLU A 39 16.25 3.20 2.77
C GLU A 39 14.96 2.42 2.54
N LEU A 40 15.00 1.38 1.70
CA LEU A 40 13.82 0.65 1.26
C LEU A 40 13.93 -0.82 1.65
N VAL A 41 12.96 -1.33 2.40
CA VAL A 41 12.88 -2.74 2.82
C VAL A 41 11.56 -3.33 2.38
N GLU A 42 11.61 -4.40 1.58
CA GLU A 42 10.42 -5.15 1.18
C GLU A 42 10.05 -6.21 2.21
N VAL A 43 8.78 -6.25 2.57
CA VAL A 43 8.16 -7.27 3.41
C VAL A 43 7.41 -8.25 2.52
N VAL A 44 7.84 -9.51 2.54
CA VAL A 44 7.26 -10.60 1.74
C VAL A 44 6.67 -11.68 2.64
N LYS A 45 7.44 -12.13 3.63
CA LYS A 45 7.02 -13.14 4.59
C LYS A 45 7.96 -13.17 5.79
N GLU A 46 7.56 -12.47 6.84
CA GLU A 46 8.30 -12.31 8.07
C GLU A 46 7.52 -12.95 9.23
N PRO A 47 8.18 -13.56 10.22
CA PRO A 47 7.55 -13.91 11.49
C PRO A 47 6.90 -12.67 12.12
N PHE A 48 5.78 -12.85 12.84
CA PHE A 48 4.99 -11.70 13.33
C PHE A 48 5.76 -10.80 14.30
N ASP A 49 6.62 -11.36 15.14
CA ASP A 49 7.44 -10.63 16.10
C ASP A 49 8.52 -9.77 15.39
N GLU A 50 9.17 -10.32 14.37
CA GLU A 50 10.14 -9.58 13.55
C GLU A 50 9.45 -8.55 12.66
N LEU A 51 8.27 -8.87 12.12
CA LEU A 51 7.47 -7.94 11.34
C LEU A 51 7.03 -6.74 12.18
N GLU A 52 6.54 -6.96 13.39
CA GLU A 52 6.14 -5.89 14.30
C GLU A 52 7.32 -4.96 14.64
N LYS A 53 8.48 -5.52 14.99
CA LYS A 53 9.70 -4.75 15.27
C LYS A 53 10.11 -3.89 14.07
N LEU A 54 10.11 -4.48 12.88
CA LEU A 54 10.47 -3.80 11.64
C LEU A 54 9.49 -2.66 11.31
N LEU A 55 8.19 -2.89 11.45
CA LEU A 55 7.18 -1.87 11.16
C LEU A 55 7.22 -0.71 12.16
N LYS A 56 7.46 -1.01 13.45
CA LYS A 56 7.58 0.02 14.50
C LYS A 56 8.87 0.84 14.40
N SER A 57 9.91 0.32 13.74
CA SER A 57 11.15 1.07 13.50
C SER A 57 11.15 1.85 12.18
N ALA A 58 10.17 1.61 11.30
CA ALA A 58 10.05 2.30 10.03
C ALA A 58 9.54 3.74 10.23
N ASP A 59 10.09 4.69 9.47
CA ASP A 59 9.55 6.04 9.39
C ASP A 59 8.24 6.07 8.59
N TYR A 60 8.12 5.19 7.60
CA TYR A 60 6.93 5.06 6.75
C TYR A 60 6.67 3.61 6.36
N VAL A 61 5.39 3.27 6.19
CA VAL A 61 4.96 2.00 5.61
C VAL A 61 4.12 2.26 4.36
N ILE A 62 4.42 1.57 3.25
CA ILE A 62 3.65 1.66 1.99
C ILE A 62 3.17 0.28 1.56
N CYS A 63 1.87 0.12 1.32
CA CYS A 63 1.33 -1.16 0.86
C CYS A 63 0.06 -0.97 0.04
N VAL A 64 -0.40 -2.04 -0.61
CA VAL A 64 -1.75 -2.11 -1.19
C VAL A 64 -2.74 -2.65 -0.16
N ASP A 65 -4.03 -2.62 -0.48
CA ASP A 65 -5.11 -3.25 0.30
C ASP A 65 -4.89 -4.78 0.50
N SER A 66 -4.14 -5.11 1.55
CA SER A 66 -3.62 -6.43 1.85
C SER A 66 -3.52 -6.61 3.37
N PHE A 67 -3.11 -7.79 3.81
CA PHE A 67 -2.86 -8.09 5.23
C PHE A 67 -2.06 -6.99 5.95
N LEU A 68 -1.03 -6.44 5.30
CA LEU A 68 -0.06 -5.57 5.95
C LEU A 68 -0.70 -4.29 6.51
N GLN A 69 -1.64 -3.66 5.78
CA GLN A 69 -2.28 -2.42 6.23
C GLN A 69 -3.11 -2.64 7.51
N HIS A 70 -3.78 -3.80 7.62
CA HIS A 70 -4.53 -4.16 8.81
C HIS A 70 -3.60 -4.52 9.98
N PHE A 71 -2.48 -5.20 9.70
CA PHE A 71 -1.49 -5.50 10.73
C PHE A 71 -0.88 -4.21 11.30
N CYS A 72 -0.50 -3.26 10.44
CA CYS A 72 -0.01 -1.94 10.84
C CYS A 72 -1.01 -1.24 11.76
N TRP A 73 -2.28 -1.17 11.36
CA TRP A 73 -3.35 -0.60 12.20
C TRP A 73 -3.45 -1.29 13.56
N SER A 74 -3.43 -2.63 13.60
CA SER A 74 -3.55 -3.39 14.85
C SER A 74 -2.40 -3.15 15.85
N ILE A 75 -1.23 -2.73 15.36
CA ILE A 75 -0.05 -2.42 16.19
C ILE A 75 0.20 -0.92 16.36
N GLY A 76 -0.73 -0.07 15.91
CA GLY A 76 -0.64 1.40 16.03
C GLY A 76 0.33 2.06 15.04
N VAL A 77 0.74 1.36 13.98
CA VAL A 77 1.60 1.91 12.92
C VAL A 77 0.71 2.44 11.79
N LYS A 78 0.93 3.69 11.40
CA LYS A 78 0.22 4.30 10.27
C LYS A 78 0.84 3.85 8.94
N ALA A 79 0.01 3.39 8.01
CA ALA A 79 0.43 3.04 6.65
C ALA A 79 -0.12 4.01 5.60
N ILE A 80 0.63 4.17 4.51
CA ILE A 80 0.14 4.71 3.24
C ILE A 80 -0.36 3.54 2.40
N VAL A 81 -1.67 3.52 2.14
CA VAL A 81 -2.34 2.41 1.48
C VAL A 81 -2.73 2.82 0.06
N LEU A 82 -2.28 2.05 -0.93
CA LEU A 82 -2.52 2.26 -2.35
C LEU A 82 -3.75 1.45 -2.79
N TRP A 83 -4.84 2.15 -3.10
CA TRP A 83 -6.12 1.54 -3.44
C TRP A 83 -6.32 1.49 -4.95
N GLY A 84 -6.76 0.32 -5.43
CA GLY A 84 -7.19 0.08 -6.81
C GLY A 84 -8.71 0.11 -6.90
N THR A 85 -9.31 -1.07 -7.06
CA THR A 85 -10.76 -1.23 -7.24
C THR A 85 -11.53 -1.51 -5.92
N SER A 86 -10.82 -1.75 -4.81
CA SER A 86 -11.43 -1.92 -3.49
C SER A 86 -11.73 -0.60 -2.79
N ASP A 87 -12.80 -0.56 -1.98
CA ASP A 87 -13.24 0.66 -1.30
C ASP A 87 -12.57 0.84 0.07
N PRO A 88 -11.75 1.88 0.28
CA PRO A 88 -11.18 2.20 1.59
C PRO A 88 -12.23 2.51 2.65
N LEU A 89 -13.44 2.92 2.29
CA LEU A 89 -14.51 3.15 3.28
C LEU A 89 -15.08 1.85 3.86
N ILE A 90 -14.82 0.71 3.22
CA ILE A 90 -15.29 -0.60 3.67
C ILE A 90 -14.15 -1.39 4.31
N PHE A 91 -12.97 -1.37 3.70
CA PHE A 91 -11.83 -2.21 4.13
C PHE A 91 -10.64 -1.40 4.67
N GLY A 92 -10.68 -0.08 4.60
CA GLY A 92 -9.61 0.79 5.09
C GLY A 92 -9.77 1.14 6.56
N HIS A 93 -8.78 1.85 7.06
CA HIS A 93 -8.73 2.42 8.41
C HIS A 93 -8.48 3.92 8.30
N GLU A 94 -9.21 4.74 9.05
CA GLU A 94 -9.13 6.21 8.97
C GLU A 94 -7.78 6.74 9.47
N GLU A 95 -7.09 5.98 10.31
CA GLU A 95 -5.75 6.29 10.79
C GLU A 95 -4.73 6.21 9.66
N ASN A 96 -4.95 5.34 8.66
CA ASN A 96 -4.09 5.20 7.50
C ASN A 96 -4.25 6.37 6.51
N ILE A 97 -3.20 6.62 5.72
CA ILE A 97 -3.29 7.51 4.56
C ILE A 97 -3.78 6.69 3.38
N ASN A 98 -5.08 6.75 3.11
CA ASN A 98 -5.73 5.99 2.04
C ASN A 98 -5.67 6.75 0.71
N LEU A 99 -4.79 6.31 -0.20
CA LEU A 99 -4.65 6.90 -1.53
C LEU A 99 -5.52 6.15 -2.55
N LEU A 100 -6.67 6.73 -2.85
CA LEU A 100 -7.59 6.27 -3.89
C LEU A 100 -7.64 7.31 -5.02
N LYS A 101 -7.41 6.89 -6.27
CA LYS A 101 -7.41 7.82 -7.41
C LYS A 101 -8.79 8.44 -7.64
N ASN A 102 -9.80 7.60 -7.76
CA ASN A 102 -11.18 8.03 -8.00
C ASN A 102 -12.15 6.91 -7.63
N ARG A 103 -13.26 7.26 -6.98
CA ARG A 103 -14.31 6.29 -6.60
C ARG A 103 -15.00 5.63 -7.81
N GLY A 104 -14.93 6.22 -9.00
CA GLY A 104 -15.42 5.65 -10.25
C GLY A 104 -14.64 4.44 -10.76
N TYR A 105 -13.46 4.14 -10.19
CA TYR A 105 -12.73 2.89 -10.45
C TYR A 105 -13.09 1.76 -9.48
N LEU A 106 -13.91 2.03 -8.47
CA LEU A 106 -14.32 1.00 -7.51
C LEU A 106 -15.20 -0.03 -8.20
N ARG A 107 -14.96 -1.31 -7.90
CA ARG A 107 -15.83 -2.38 -8.37
C ARG A 107 -17.22 -2.24 -7.74
N PRO A 108 -18.30 -2.56 -8.47
CA PRO A 108 -19.66 -2.42 -7.94
C PRO A 108 -19.92 -3.36 -6.75
N ASN A 109 -19.43 -4.60 -6.82
CA ASN A 109 -19.62 -5.61 -5.79
C ASN A 109 -18.33 -5.83 -4.99
N GLN A 110 -18.23 -5.16 -3.85
CA GLN A 110 -17.03 -5.16 -3.01
C GLN A 110 -16.74 -6.49 -2.30
N PHE A 111 -17.68 -7.46 -2.32
CA PHE A 111 -17.54 -8.77 -1.67
C PHE A 111 -17.42 -9.95 -2.65
N ASP A 112 -17.44 -9.70 -3.96
CA ASP A 112 -17.27 -10.75 -4.96
C ASP A 112 -15.82 -11.25 -5.03
N MET A 113 -15.67 -12.43 -5.65
CA MET A 113 -14.37 -13.05 -5.91
C MET A 113 -13.51 -12.17 -6.83
N TRP A 114 -12.22 -12.04 -6.50
CA TRP A 114 -11.28 -11.20 -7.26
C TRP A 114 -11.05 -11.71 -8.70
N GLU A 115 -11.28 -12.99 -8.96
CA GLU A 115 -11.21 -13.59 -10.30
C GLU A 115 -12.22 -13.01 -11.30
N GLY A 116 -13.30 -12.40 -10.82
CA GLY A 116 -14.28 -11.71 -11.64
C GLY A 116 -13.90 -10.26 -11.98
N ASP A 117 -12.87 -9.71 -11.34
CA ASP A 117 -12.42 -8.34 -11.57
C ASP A 117 -11.30 -8.29 -12.60
N ILE A 118 -11.31 -7.25 -13.44
CA ILE A 118 -10.31 -7.07 -14.49
C ILE A 118 -9.23 -6.14 -13.98
N TYR A 119 -7.98 -6.57 -14.11
CA TYR A 119 -6.83 -5.72 -13.81
C TYR A 119 -6.89 -4.40 -14.59
N ASN A 120 -6.98 -3.27 -13.88
CA ASN A 120 -7.00 -1.94 -14.47
C ASN A 120 -5.91 -1.06 -13.83
N PRO A 121 -4.77 -0.84 -14.50
CA PRO A 121 -3.68 -0.03 -13.95
C PRO A 121 -4.09 1.43 -13.72
N ASN A 122 -5.09 1.92 -14.47
CA ASN A 122 -5.58 3.30 -14.33
C ASN A 122 -6.36 3.53 -13.04
N ALA A 123 -6.71 2.49 -12.28
CA ALA A 123 -7.41 2.61 -11.01
C ALA A 123 -6.52 3.19 -9.89
N PHE A 124 -5.20 3.15 -10.06
CA PHE A 124 -4.25 3.58 -9.05
C PHE A 124 -3.74 5.00 -9.26
N VAL A 125 -3.42 5.67 -8.15
CA VAL A 125 -2.69 6.94 -8.16
C VAL A 125 -1.32 6.80 -8.83
N ALA A 126 -0.76 7.88 -9.35
CA ALA A 126 0.58 7.86 -9.90
C ALA A 126 1.64 8.01 -8.78
N PRO A 127 2.92 7.64 -9.02
CA PRO A 127 3.97 7.68 -8.00
C PRO A 127 4.21 9.06 -7.35
N ASP A 128 3.98 10.15 -8.10
CA ASP A 128 4.09 11.53 -7.63
C ASP A 128 3.11 11.85 -6.50
N GLU A 129 1.87 11.37 -6.58
CA GLU A 129 0.88 11.51 -5.50
C GLU A 129 1.29 10.76 -4.24
N VAL A 130 1.92 9.58 -4.38
CA VAL A 130 2.46 8.82 -3.24
C VAL A 130 3.62 9.58 -2.58
N ILE A 131 4.52 10.15 -3.39
CA ILE A 131 5.64 10.96 -2.89
C ILE A 131 5.14 12.22 -2.18
N LYS A 132 4.11 12.87 -2.71
CA LYS A 132 3.47 14.04 -2.07
C LYS A 132 2.84 13.68 -0.72
N ALA A 133 2.22 12.49 -0.63
CA ALA A 133 1.67 12.00 0.64
C ALA A 133 2.79 11.77 1.68
N LEU A 134 3.92 11.17 1.28
CA LEU A 134 5.10 11.00 2.16
C LEU A 134 5.61 12.33 2.71
N GLN A 135 5.76 13.34 1.85
CA GLN A 135 6.26 14.67 2.24
C GLN A 135 5.30 15.39 3.18
N SER A 136 3.99 15.26 2.95
CA SER A 136 2.97 15.84 3.82
C SER A 136 2.96 15.18 5.20
N TYR A 137 3.31 13.90 5.29
CA TYR A 137 3.45 13.19 6.56
C TYR A 137 4.66 13.66 7.36
N SER A 138 5.82 13.87 6.72
CA SER A 138 7.03 14.40 7.37
C SER A 138 6.82 15.76 8.03
N GLY A 139 5.95 16.60 7.47
CA GLY A 139 5.69 17.97 7.96
C GLY A 139 4.87 18.06 9.26
N ASN A 140 4.27 16.95 9.72
CA ASN A 140 3.45 16.91 10.94
C ASN A 140 4.21 16.41 12.19
N LEU A 141 5.53 16.21 12.08
CA LEU A 141 6.41 15.77 13.18
C LEU A 141 7.20 16.92 13.84
N HIS A 142 6.70 18.15 13.74
CA HIS A 142 7.29 19.34 14.36
C HIS A 142 6.31 20.05 15.30
#